data_AF-A0A7Y7M586-F1
#
_entry.id   AF-A0A7Y7M586-F1
#
_cell.length_a   1.000
_cell.length_b   1.000
_cell.length_c   1.000
_cell.angle_alpha   90.00
_cell.angle_beta   90.00
_cell.angle_gamma   90.00
#
_symmetry.space_group_name_H-M   'P 1'
#
loop_
_entity.id
_entity.type
_entity.pdbx_description
1 polymer ?
#
loop_
_entity_poly.entity_id
_entity_poly.type
_entity_poly.pdbx_seq_one_letter_code
_entity_poly.pdbx_strand_id
1 'polypeptide(L)'
;MAVAPIHSEAFSRGARMLRTALGPAIAAFLEDPSIVEVMLNPDGRLWIDRLSGGLEDTGRTLSAADGERIVRLVAHHVGAEVHADRPRVSAELPETGERFEGLLPPVVTAPAFAIRKP
;
A
#
# COMPACT_ATOMS: atom_id res chain seq x y z
N MET A 1 23.63 -31.04 2.98
CA MET A 1 22.24 -30.78 2.57
C MET A 1 21.86 -29.43 3.16
N ALA A 2 22.03 -28.35 2.38
CA ALA A 2 21.81 -26.99 2.87
C ALA A 2 20.30 -26.71 2.90
N VAL A 3 19.78 -26.43 4.10
CA VAL A 3 18.40 -25.99 4.29
C VAL A 3 18.32 -24.56 3.75
N ALA A 4 17.65 -24.38 2.62
CA ALA A 4 17.35 -23.04 2.10
C ALA A 4 16.50 -22.27 3.13
N PRO A 5 16.77 -20.98 3.37
CA PRO A 5 16.08 -20.22 4.40
C PRO A 5 14.63 -19.98 3.97
N ILE A 6 13.69 -20.61 4.67
CA ILE A 6 12.24 -20.51 4.46
C ILE A 6 11.76 -19.04 4.49
N HIS A 7 12.49 -18.17 5.20
CA HIS A 7 12.26 -16.73 5.27
C HIS A 7 12.42 -16.01 3.91
N SER A 8 13.35 -16.44 3.06
CA SER A 8 13.65 -15.76 1.79
C SER A 8 12.54 -15.95 0.75
N GLU A 9 12.01 -17.16 0.64
CA GLU A 9 10.90 -17.44 -0.29
C GLU A 9 9.57 -16.86 0.20
N ALA A 10 9.28 -16.92 1.50
CA ALA A 10 8.07 -16.33 2.06
C ALA A 10 8.04 -14.81 1.86
N PHE A 11 9.18 -14.14 2.07
CA PHE A 11 9.34 -12.71 1.80
C PHE A 11 9.16 -12.38 0.31
N SER A 12 9.80 -13.16 -0.58
CA SER A 12 9.68 -12.99 -2.04
C SER A 12 8.25 -13.20 -2.53
N ARG A 13 7.52 -14.18 -1.96
CA ARG A 13 6.11 -14.41 -2.26
C ARG A 13 5.24 -13.25 -1.77
N GLY A 14 5.48 -12.74 -0.57
CA GLY A 14 4.78 -11.58 -0.01
C GLY A 14 4.94 -10.32 -0.86
N ALA A 15 6.17 -10.01 -1.28
CA ALA A 15 6.47 -8.88 -2.17
C ALA A 15 5.71 -8.99 -3.50
N ARG A 16 5.73 -10.16 -4.15
CA ARG A 16 4.99 -10.39 -5.41
C ARG A 16 3.48 -10.28 -5.24
N MET A 17 2.94 -10.83 -4.16
CA MET A 17 1.51 -10.71 -3.83
C MET A 17 1.10 -9.25 -3.62
N LEU A 18 1.92 -8.47 -2.90
CA LEU A 18 1.70 -7.05 -2.70
C LEU A 18 1.69 -6.27 -4.03
N ARG A 19 2.67 -6.49 -4.93
CA ARG A 19 2.67 -5.82 -6.24
C ARG A 19 1.44 -6.15 -7.07
N THR A 20 1.01 -7.41 -7.03
CA THR A 20 -0.22 -7.85 -7.70
C THR A 20 -1.45 -7.17 -7.07
N ALA A 21 -1.44 -6.98 -5.74
CA ALA A 21 -2.52 -6.38 -5.00
C ALA A 21 -2.72 -4.89 -5.27
N LEU A 22 -1.63 -4.13 -5.39
CA LEU A 22 -1.64 -2.71 -5.76
C LEU A 22 -2.25 -2.49 -7.15
N GLY A 23 -2.09 -3.48 -8.04
CA GLY A 23 -2.67 -3.46 -9.37
C GLY A 23 -2.03 -2.43 -10.30
N PRO A 24 -2.44 -2.43 -11.58
CA PRO A 24 -1.75 -1.67 -12.62
C PRO A 24 -1.85 -0.15 -12.46
N ALA A 25 -2.95 0.35 -11.89
CA ALA A 25 -3.15 1.80 -11.73
C ALA A 25 -2.18 2.39 -10.71
N ILE A 26 -2.11 1.82 -9.50
CA ILE A 26 -1.20 2.29 -8.45
C ILE A 26 0.25 2.06 -8.87
N ALA A 27 0.56 0.92 -9.48
CA ALA A 27 1.89 0.65 -10.01
C ALA A 27 2.36 1.72 -11.01
N ALA A 28 1.50 2.10 -11.97
CA ALA A 28 1.82 3.15 -12.92
C ALA A 28 2.08 4.52 -12.26
N PHE A 29 1.31 4.89 -11.22
CA PHE A 29 1.56 6.12 -10.47
C PHE A 29 2.88 6.06 -9.68
N LEU A 30 3.21 4.90 -9.12
CA LEU A 30 4.47 4.70 -8.41
C LEU A 30 5.69 4.69 -9.36
N GLU A 31 5.50 4.35 -10.63
CA GLU A 31 6.56 4.40 -11.65
C GLU A 31 6.78 5.82 -12.23
N ASP A 32 5.78 6.72 -12.18
CA ASP A 32 5.90 8.10 -12.68
C ASP A 32 6.83 8.94 -11.77
N PRO A 33 8.01 9.38 -12.26
CA PRO A 33 8.98 10.12 -11.44
C PRO A 33 8.49 11.52 -11.01
N SER A 34 7.42 12.04 -11.62
CA SER A 34 6.82 13.31 -11.21
C SER A 34 5.90 13.19 -9.99
N ILE A 35 5.46 11.97 -9.65
CA ILE A 35 4.57 11.69 -8.51
C ILE A 35 5.41 11.31 -7.29
N VAL A 36 5.14 11.92 -6.14
CA VAL A 36 5.82 11.63 -4.86
C VAL A 36 4.99 10.80 -3.89
N GLU A 37 3.66 10.84 -4.02
CA GLU A 37 2.75 10.14 -3.12
C GLU A 37 1.51 9.67 -3.87
N VAL A 38 1.02 8.48 -3.50
CA VAL A 38 -0.26 7.90 -3.97
C VAL A 38 -1.12 7.61 -2.76
N MET A 39 -2.37 8.07 -2.77
CA MET A 39 -3.29 7.95 -1.64
C MET A 39 -4.60 7.27 -2.06
N LEU A 40 -5.14 6.45 -1.18
CA LEU A 40 -6.54 6.02 -1.19
C LEU A 40 -7.28 6.75 -0.08
N ASN A 41 -8.30 7.50 -0.44
CA ASN A 41 -9.19 8.15 0.52
C ASN A 41 -10.35 7.22 0.92
N PRO A 42 -10.99 7.45 2.09
CA PRO A 42 -12.13 6.65 2.55
C PRO A 42 -13.37 6.68 1.64
N ASP A 43 -13.45 7.62 0.70
CA ASP A 43 -14.49 7.65 -0.34
C ASP A 43 -14.20 6.70 -1.51
N GLY A 44 -13.08 5.97 -1.46
CA GLY A 44 -12.62 5.04 -2.48
C GLY A 44 -11.83 5.69 -3.60
N ARG A 45 -11.62 7.01 -3.61
CA ARG A 45 -10.89 7.70 -4.68
C ARG A 45 -9.38 7.61 -4.49
N LEU A 46 -8.68 7.46 -5.61
CA LEU A 46 -7.22 7.53 -5.66
C LEU A 46 -6.77 8.95 -6.00
N TRP A 47 -5.88 9.46 -5.16
CA TRP A 47 -5.24 10.77 -5.32
C TRP A 47 -3.73 10.59 -5.47
N ILE A 48 -3.08 11.56 -6.11
CA ILE A 48 -1.64 11.61 -6.24
C ILE A 48 -1.13 12.99 -5.83
N ASP A 49 0.08 13.06 -5.29
CA ASP A 49 0.81 14.31 -5.12
C ASP A 49 1.96 14.36 -6.13
N ARG A 50 2.05 15.46 -6.88
CA ARG A 50 3.12 15.68 -7.87
C ARG A 50 4.13 16.71 -7.37
N LEU A 51 5.42 16.45 -7.67
CA LEU A 51 6.54 17.38 -7.43
C LEU A 51 6.25 18.81 -7.91
N SER A 52 5.51 18.93 -9.01
CA SER A 52 5.21 20.19 -9.69
C SER A 52 3.72 20.22 -10.03
N GLY A 53 2.86 20.33 -9.03
CA GLY A 53 1.41 20.39 -9.24
C GLY A 53 0.58 20.20 -7.98
N GLY A 54 1.16 19.61 -6.92
CA GLY A 54 0.42 19.32 -5.70
C GLY A 54 -0.55 18.16 -5.87
N LEU A 55 -1.62 18.16 -5.06
CA LEU A 55 -2.62 17.10 -4.99
C LEU A 55 -3.56 17.10 -6.21
N GLU A 56 -3.73 15.94 -6.83
CA GLU A 56 -4.57 15.71 -8.00
C GLU A 56 -5.45 14.46 -7.84
N ASP A 57 -6.76 14.58 -8.15
CA ASP A 57 -7.68 13.44 -8.27
C ASP A 57 -7.38 12.69 -9.57
N THR A 58 -7.12 11.39 -9.48
CA THR A 58 -6.79 10.55 -10.64
C THR A 58 -8.01 10.15 -11.47
N GLY A 59 -9.21 10.36 -10.96
CA GLY A 59 -10.47 9.84 -11.52
C GLY A 59 -10.57 8.30 -11.43
N ARG A 60 -9.68 7.65 -10.69
CA ARG A 60 -9.71 6.21 -10.43
C ARG A 60 -10.26 5.94 -9.03
N THR A 61 -10.93 4.80 -8.89
CA THR A 61 -11.47 4.34 -7.61
C THR A 61 -10.99 2.95 -7.29
N LEU A 62 -10.91 2.64 -6.00
CA LEU A 62 -10.66 1.29 -5.48
C LEU A 62 -11.84 0.86 -4.59
N SER A 63 -12.21 -0.42 -4.66
CA SER A 63 -13.23 -0.96 -3.76
C SER A 63 -12.72 -0.98 -2.32
N ALA A 64 -13.62 -0.84 -1.34
CA ALA A 64 -13.25 -0.95 0.07
C ALA A 64 -12.60 -2.31 0.38
N ALA A 65 -13.10 -3.40 -0.23
CA ALA A 65 -12.54 -4.74 -0.06
C ALA A 65 -11.10 -4.83 -0.57
N ASP A 66 -10.79 -4.22 -1.72
CA ASP A 66 -9.42 -4.18 -2.24
C ASP A 66 -8.51 -3.28 -1.42
N GLY A 67 -9.00 -2.13 -0.96
CA GLY A 67 -8.25 -1.24 -0.06
C GLY A 67 -7.88 -1.96 1.24
N GLU A 68 -8.83 -2.64 1.88
CA GLU A 68 -8.58 -3.45 3.07
C GLU A 68 -7.58 -4.58 2.81
N ARG A 69 -7.74 -5.28 1.68
CA ARG A 69 -6.84 -6.36 1.27
C ARG A 69 -5.40 -5.88 1.12
N ILE A 70 -5.17 -4.70 0.52
CA ILE A 70 -3.84 -4.10 0.40
C ILE A 70 -3.27 -3.81 1.79
N VAL A 71 -4.01 -3.11 2.65
CA VAL A 71 -3.58 -2.76 4.01
C VAL A 71 -3.18 -4.02 4.81
N ARG A 72 -3.98 -5.08 4.72
CA ARG A 72 -3.70 -6.37 5.40
C ARG A 72 -2.47 -7.08 4.83
N LEU A 73 -2.27 -7.05 3.51
CA LEU A 73 -1.09 -7.64 2.88
C LEU A 73 0.19 -6.91 3.26
N VAL A 74 0.15 -5.57 3.35
CA VAL A 74 1.29 -4.78 3.84
C VAL A 74 1.58 -5.10 5.30
N ALA A 75 0.57 -5.14 6.16
CA ALA A 75 0.74 -5.52 7.57
C ALA A 75 1.38 -6.90 7.71
N HIS A 76 0.87 -7.90 6.98
CA HIS A 76 1.45 -9.24 6.96
C HIS A 76 2.91 -9.25 6.48
N HIS A 77 3.26 -8.44 5.47
CA HIS A 77 4.62 -8.36 4.95
C HIS A 77 5.64 -7.91 6.01
N VAL A 78 5.27 -6.96 6.86
CA VAL A 78 6.14 -6.45 7.93
C VAL A 78 5.95 -7.17 9.28
N GLY A 79 5.16 -8.25 9.32
CA GLY A 79 4.87 -8.98 10.55
C GLY A 79 4.02 -8.19 11.56
N ALA A 80 3.25 -7.20 11.09
CA ALA A 80 2.34 -6.42 11.89
C ALA A 80 0.91 -6.96 11.84
N GLU A 81 0.14 -6.69 12.90
CA GLU A 81 -1.29 -6.96 12.96
C GLU A 81 -2.07 -5.69 12.63
N VAL A 82 -3.14 -5.83 11.84
CA VAL A 82 -4.06 -4.74 11.54
C VAL A 82 -5.51 -5.23 11.59
N HIS A 83 -6.33 -4.59 12.43
CA HIS A 83 -7.75 -4.93 12.67
C HIS A 83 -8.42 -3.79 13.43
N ALA A 84 -9.72 -3.89 13.76
CA ALA A 84 -10.48 -2.81 14.37
C ALA A 84 -9.85 -2.24 15.67
N ASP A 85 -9.28 -3.10 16.52
CA ASP A 85 -8.61 -2.67 17.77
C ASP A 85 -7.17 -2.16 17.54
N ARG A 86 -6.57 -2.49 16.40
CA ARG A 86 -5.24 -2.02 15.96
C ARG A 86 -5.33 -1.53 14.51
N PRO A 87 -6.02 -0.42 14.23
CA PRO A 87 -6.48 -0.11 12.88
C PRO A 87 -5.46 0.66 12.05
N ARG A 88 -4.19 0.70 12.48
CA ARG A 88 -3.12 1.46 11.83
C ARG A 88 -1.95 0.55 11.53
N VAL A 89 -1.32 0.75 10.38
CA VAL A 89 -0.08 0.07 10.00
C VAL A 89 0.86 1.07 9.33
N SER A 90 2.12 1.02 9.72
CA SER A 90 3.22 1.76 9.10
C SER A 90 4.24 0.74 8.61
N ALA A 91 4.72 0.89 7.37
CA ALA A 91 5.62 -0.07 6.75
C ALA A 91 6.55 0.58 5.73
N GLU A 92 7.64 -0.09 5.41
CA GLU A 92 8.44 0.16 4.21
C GLU A 92 8.14 -0.95 3.20
N LEU A 93 7.83 -0.58 1.96
CA LEU A 93 7.52 -1.52 0.89
C LEU A 93 8.82 -2.14 0.36
N PRO A 94 8.78 -3.42 -0.04
CA PRO A 94 9.98 -4.12 -0.48
C PRO A 94 10.52 -3.56 -1.80
N GLU A 95 11.82 -3.77 -2.04
CA GLU A 95 12.57 -3.45 -3.28
C GLU A 95 12.79 -1.96 -3.53
N THR A 96 11.74 -1.15 -3.45
CA THR A 96 11.73 0.26 -3.85
C THR A 96 11.76 1.23 -2.66
N GLY A 97 11.48 0.74 -1.45
CA GLY A 97 11.65 1.50 -0.21
C GLY A 97 10.58 2.58 0.02
N GLU A 98 9.44 2.54 -0.68
CA GLU A 98 8.35 3.47 -0.40
C GLU A 98 7.82 3.26 1.03
N ARG A 99 7.47 4.36 1.69
CA ARG A 99 6.80 4.31 2.99
C ARG A 99 5.30 4.13 2.77
N PHE A 100 4.69 3.27 3.57
CA PHE A 100 3.26 3.00 3.57
C PHE A 100 2.65 3.33 4.92
N GLU A 101 1.55 4.08 4.91
CA GLU A 101 0.68 4.29 6.06
C GLU A 101 -0.73 3.84 5.72
N GLY A 102 -1.30 2.90 6.48
CA GLY A 102 -2.63 2.34 6.24
C GLY A 102 -3.55 2.48 7.45
N LEU A 103 -4.82 2.74 7.18
CA LEU A 103 -5.88 2.90 8.18
C LEU A 103 -7.08 2.02 7.83
N LEU A 104 -7.65 1.35 8.83
CA LEU A 104 -8.91 0.61 8.74
C LEU A 104 -9.98 1.24 9.64
N PRO A 105 -11.27 0.91 9.43
CA PRO A 105 -12.30 1.18 10.44
C PRO A 105 -11.92 0.62 11.82
N PRO A 106 -12.30 1.30 12.93
CA PRO A 106 -13.25 2.41 12.98
C PRO A 106 -12.62 3.82 12.93
N VAL A 107 -11.29 3.96 12.83
CA VAL A 107 -10.65 5.30 12.85
C VAL A 107 -10.86 6.09 11.55
N VAL A 108 -11.26 5.40 10.49
CA VAL A 108 -11.69 5.93 9.20
C VAL A 108 -13.00 5.25 8.79
N THR A 109 -13.82 5.91 7.97
CA THR A 109 -15.13 5.38 7.54
C THR A 109 -15.02 4.19 6.57
N ALA A 110 -13.91 4.09 5.85
CA ALA A 110 -13.52 2.97 4.99
C ALA A 110 -11.98 2.91 4.90
N PRO A 111 -11.39 1.82 4.42
CA PRO A 111 -9.94 1.68 4.30
C PRO A 111 -9.30 2.85 3.54
N ALA A 112 -8.20 3.36 4.08
CA ALA A 112 -7.42 4.44 3.49
C ALA A 112 -5.93 4.13 3.63
N PHE A 113 -5.12 4.64 2.70
CA PHE A 113 -3.67 4.53 2.82
C PHE A 113 -2.96 5.64 2.05
N ALA A 114 -1.69 5.84 2.37
CA ALA A 114 -0.75 6.64 1.60
C ALA A 114 0.52 5.84 1.34
N ILE A 115 1.05 5.95 0.12
CA ILE A 115 2.32 5.37 -0.33
C ILE A 115 3.20 6.52 -0.77
N ARG A 116 4.26 6.79 0.00
CA ARG A 116 5.18 7.90 -0.25
C ARG A 116 6.53 7.39 -0.73
N LYS A 117 6.99 7.91 -1.85
CA LYS A 117 8.31 7.61 -2.41
C LYS A 117 9.43 8.16 -1.50
N PRO A 118 10.63 7.54 -1.52
CA PRO A 118 11.77 7.97 -0.71
C PRO A 118 12.16 9.44 -0.92
#